data_AF-A0A352JQ37-F1
#
_entry.id   AF-A0A352JQ37-F1
#
_cell.length_a   1.000
_cell.length_b   1.000
_cell.length_c   1.000
_cell.angle_alpha   90.00
_cell.angle_beta   90.00
_cell.angle_gamma   90.00
#
_symmetry.space_group_name_H-M   'P 1'
#
loop_
_entity.id
_entity.type
_entity.pdbx_description
1 polymer ?
#
loop_
_entity_poly.entity_id
_entity_poly.type
_entity_poly.pdbx_seq_one_letter_code
_entity_poly.pdbx_strand_id
1 'polypeptide(L)'
;MLTFAPILDLGEIPLNDIIRYLLKLCEETMGHQVEMEFAITLNADGEPGGHFGLLQVRPMFVSRAIVKVDQEDLDGPQVLLASEDVLGNGAMNNISNVVYLKRAGFDEKESHLIASELEVINHSLVAEGAQYLLIVFGRLGTTDPPFGIPVNWWQISGAKVIVEASLPEMNVELSQGSHFFHNVISSQVGYFSLKHFSKHKIDWEWMNQQPTKKESPFVRHVKLTSPLQVKIDGAHGRGVICHG
;
A
#
# COMPACT_ATOMS: atom_id res chain seq x y z
N MET A 1 5.52 28.15 16.72
CA MET A 1 4.92 26.81 16.87
C MET A 1 3.56 26.88 16.18
N LEU A 2 3.40 26.24 15.03
CA LEU A 2 2.11 26.17 14.35
C LEU A 2 1.32 25.04 15.01
N THR A 3 0.18 25.35 15.63
CA THR A 3 -0.69 24.35 16.24
C THR A 3 -2.07 24.46 15.62
N PHE A 4 -2.69 23.33 15.30
CA PHE A 4 -4.05 23.29 14.75
C PHE A 4 -5.15 23.42 15.83
N ALA A 5 -4.78 23.57 17.10
CA ALA A 5 -5.71 23.72 18.23
C ALA A 5 -6.75 24.86 18.06
N PRO A 6 -6.42 26.05 17.49
CA PRO A 6 -7.41 27.09 17.19
C PRO A 6 -8.54 26.65 16.25
N ILE A 7 -8.21 25.76 15.31
CA ILE A 7 -9.13 25.28 14.27
C ILE A 7 -9.90 24.04 14.76
N LEU A 8 -9.23 23.16 15.50
CA LEU A 8 -9.78 21.84 15.89
C LEU A 8 -10.47 21.86 17.26
N ASP A 9 -9.93 22.61 18.22
CA ASP A 9 -10.35 22.58 19.63
C ASP A 9 -11.03 23.88 20.09
N LEU A 10 -10.57 25.03 19.61
CA LEU A 10 -11.12 26.35 19.99
C LEU A 10 -12.32 26.76 19.15
N GLY A 11 -12.61 26.05 18.05
CA GLY A 11 -13.85 26.19 17.28
C GLY A 11 -14.04 27.55 16.61
N GLU A 12 -12.95 28.25 16.24
CA GLU A 12 -13.03 29.55 15.54
C GLU A 12 -13.78 29.47 14.20
N ILE A 13 -13.84 28.27 13.62
CA ILE A 13 -14.72 27.92 12.50
C ILE A 13 -15.41 26.57 12.79
N PRO A 14 -16.63 26.32 12.29
CA PRO A 14 -17.37 25.07 12.52
C PRO A 14 -16.85 23.91 11.65
N LEU A 15 -15.54 23.75 11.54
CA LEU A 15 -14.91 22.83 10.60
C LEU A 15 -15.30 21.37 10.86
N ASN A 16 -15.27 20.94 12.12
CA ASN A 16 -15.61 19.56 12.49
C ASN A 16 -17.04 19.21 12.07
N ASP A 17 -17.98 20.15 12.22
CA ASP A 17 -19.38 19.94 11.84
C ASP A 17 -19.54 19.91 10.32
N ILE A 18 -18.86 20.79 9.58
CA ILE A 18 -18.82 20.78 8.12
C ILE A 18 -18.28 19.44 7.61
N ILE A 19 -17.14 18.98 8.14
CA ILE A 19 -16.52 17.71 7.72
C ILE A 19 -17.45 16.53 7.99
N ARG A 20 -18.04 16.45 9.20
CA ARG A 20 -18.97 15.37 9.55
C ARG A 20 -20.22 15.37 8.67
N TYR A 21 -20.77 16.55 8.40
CA TYR A 21 -21.93 16.69 7.52
C TYR A 21 -21.60 16.27 6.09
N LEU A 22 -20.51 16.78 5.52
CA LEU A 22 -20.10 16.48 4.15
C LEU A 22 -19.71 15.02 3.97
N LEU A 23 -18.99 14.42 4.92
CA LEU A 23 -18.68 12.98 4.91
C LEU A 23 -19.97 12.18 4.83
N LYS A 24 -20.90 12.39 5.77
CA LYS A 24 -22.17 11.67 5.79
C LYS A 24 -22.97 11.84 4.49
N LEU A 25 -23.07 13.07 3.99
CA LEU A 25 -23.76 13.36 2.74
C LEU A 25 -23.13 12.63 1.55
N CYS A 26 -21.80 12.64 1.46
CA CYS A 26 -21.08 11.96 0.39
C CYS A 26 -21.22 10.44 0.49
N GLU A 27 -21.15 9.86 1.70
CA GLU A 27 -21.38 8.44 1.93
C GLU A 27 -22.79 8.00 1.51
N GLU A 28 -23.81 8.77 1.91
CA GLU A 28 -25.21 8.52 1.53
C GLU A 28 -25.41 8.64 0.02
N THR A 29 -24.78 9.64 -0.62
CA THR A 29 -24.91 9.88 -2.06
C THR A 29 -24.20 8.79 -2.89
N MET A 30 -23.02 8.35 -2.44
CA MET A 30 -22.21 7.37 -3.17
C MET A 30 -22.52 5.91 -2.80
N GLY A 31 -23.25 5.66 -1.70
CA GLY A 31 -23.59 4.31 -1.22
C GLY A 31 -22.40 3.52 -0.64
N HIS A 32 -21.27 4.18 -0.45
CA HIS A 32 -20.01 3.62 0.05
C HIS A 32 -19.36 4.59 1.03
N GLN A 33 -18.47 4.11 1.89
CA GLN A 33 -17.57 5.00 2.63
C GLN A 33 -16.79 5.86 1.63
N VAL A 34 -16.40 7.08 2.00
CA VAL A 34 -15.69 7.99 1.09
C VAL A 34 -14.42 8.53 1.72
N GLU A 35 -13.42 8.76 0.88
CA GLU A 35 -12.28 9.61 1.17
C GLU A 35 -12.58 11.01 0.65
N MET A 36 -12.29 12.04 1.46
CA MET A 36 -12.57 13.44 1.14
C MET A 36 -11.30 14.28 1.31
N GLU A 37 -10.88 14.96 0.24
CA GLU A 37 -9.84 15.98 0.29
C GLU A 37 -10.48 17.37 0.24
N PHE A 38 -10.01 18.27 1.10
CA PHE A 38 -10.52 19.64 1.20
C PHE A 38 -9.40 20.64 1.49
N ALA A 39 -9.67 21.91 1.19
CA ALA A 39 -8.84 23.05 1.55
C ALA A 39 -9.66 24.12 2.26
N ILE A 40 -9.00 24.87 3.13
CA ILE A 40 -9.62 25.98 3.86
C ILE A 40 -8.76 27.22 3.70
N THR A 41 -9.40 28.33 3.39
CA THR A 41 -8.80 29.66 3.49
C THR A 41 -9.49 30.39 4.63
N LEU A 42 -8.76 30.63 5.72
CA LEU A 42 -9.25 31.44 6.82
C LEU A 42 -9.24 32.92 6.40
N ASN A 43 -10.21 33.68 6.89
CA ASN A 43 -10.20 35.13 6.71
C ASN A 43 -9.04 35.76 7.50
N ALA A 44 -8.69 37.01 7.18
CA ALA A 44 -7.62 37.72 7.88
C ALA A 44 -7.93 37.91 9.38
N ASP A 45 -6.89 38.10 10.18
CA ASP A 45 -6.99 38.24 11.64
C ASP A 45 -8.10 39.23 12.05
N GLY A 46 -9.11 38.70 12.77
CA GLY A 46 -10.22 39.48 13.32
C GLY A 46 -11.56 39.36 12.59
N GLU A 47 -11.62 38.72 11.42
CA GLU A 47 -12.89 38.43 10.74
C GLU A 47 -13.31 36.97 10.93
N PRO A 48 -14.48 36.69 11.54
CA PRO A 48 -14.95 35.32 11.71
C PRO A 48 -15.27 34.68 10.35
N GLY A 49 -14.89 33.40 10.20
CA GLY A 49 -15.21 32.59 9.03
C GLY A 49 -14.03 32.27 8.11
N GLY A 50 -14.35 31.75 6.93
CA GLY A 50 -13.39 31.32 5.93
C GLY A 50 -14.08 30.62 4.77
N HIS A 51 -13.31 30.30 3.74
CA HIS A 51 -13.77 29.56 2.57
C HIS A 51 -13.38 28.09 2.70
N PHE A 52 -14.37 27.21 2.64
CA PHE A 52 -14.16 25.76 2.56
C PHE A 52 -14.29 25.32 1.10
N GLY A 53 -13.23 24.69 0.58
CA GLY A 53 -13.20 24.10 -0.75
C GLY A 53 -13.15 22.58 -0.66
N LEU A 54 -14.17 21.90 -1.19
CA LEU A 54 -14.12 20.46 -1.41
C LEU A 54 -13.31 20.18 -2.68
N LEU A 55 -12.14 19.56 -2.54
CA LEU A 55 -11.22 19.33 -3.64
C LEU A 55 -11.51 18.02 -4.35
N GLN A 56 -11.84 16.98 -3.58
CA GLN A 56 -12.04 15.65 -4.11
C GLN A 56 -12.91 14.80 -3.18
N VAL A 57 -13.75 13.97 -3.76
CA VAL A 57 -14.46 12.89 -3.06
C VAL A 57 -14.28 11.61 -3.86
N ARG A 58 -13.83 10.55 -3.22
CA ARG A 58 -13.66 9.23 -3.84
C ARG A 58 -14.37 8.16 -3.02
N PRO A 59 -15.17 7.27 -3.63
CA PRO A 59 -15.71 6.12 -2.92
C PRO A 59 -14.57 5.18 -2.52
N MET A 60 -14.54 4.81 -1.25
CA MET A 60 -13.69 3.77 -0.71
C MET A 60 -14.40 2.43 -0.82
N PHE A 61 -13.93 1.59 -1.74
CA PHE A 61 -14.34 0.20 -1.79
C PHE A 61 -13.57 -0.58 -0.73
N VAL A 62 -13.96 -0.47 0.54
CA VAL A 62 -13.40 -1.31 1.60
C VAL A 62 -14.09 -2.66 1.56
N SER A 63 -13.31 -3.74 1.50
CA SER A 63 -13.87 -5.10 1.64
C SER A 63 -14.59 -5.21 2.98
N ARG A 64 -15.88 -5.59 2.96
CA ARG A 64 -16.66 -5.88 4.17
C ARG A 64 -16.41 -7.28 4.72
N ALA A 65 -15.46 -8.02 4.13
CA ALA A 65 -15.13 -9.35 4.60
C ALA A 65 -14.65 -9.26 6.06
N ILE A 66 -15.29 -10.04 6.94
CA ILE A 66 -14.80 -10.24 8.29
C ILE A 66 -13.62 -11.21 8.17
N VAL A 67 -12.43 -10.64 8.09
CA VAL A 67 -11.16 -11.37 8.08
C VAL A 67 -10.49 -11.09 9.40
N LYS A 68 -10.29 -12.15 10.17
CA LYS A 68 -9.52 -12.12 11.41
C LYS A 68 -8.22 -12.86 11.16
N VAL A 69 -7.11 -12.22 11.49
CA VAL A 69 -5.79 -12.86 11.48
C VAL A 69 -5.31 -12.91 12.93
N ASP A 70 -5.34 -14.12 13.48
CA ASP A 70 -4.89 -14.37 14.85
C ASP A 70 -3.36 -14.47 14.92
N GLN A 71 -2.78 -14.37 16.11
CA GLN A 71 -1.32 -14.31 16.23
C GLN A 71 -0.67 -15.64 15.81
N GLU A 72 -1.39 -16.74 16.03
CA GLU A 72 -1.00 -18.10 15.62
C GLU A 72 -0.96 -18.26 14.10
N ASP A 73 -1.75 -17.47 13.35
CA ASP A 73 -1.74 -17.51 11.88
C ASP A 73 -0.44 -16.95 11.29
N LEU A 74 0.27 -16.09 12.04
CA LEU A 74 1.44 -15.36 11.54
C LEU A 74 2.74 -16.20 11.52
N ASP A 75 2.75 -17.33 12.24
CA ASP A 75 3.94 -18.16 12.47
C ASP A 75 3.77 -19.61 11.98
N GLY A 76 2.79 -19.85 11.09
CA GLY A 76 2.50 -21.18 10.54
C GLY A 76 3.58 -21.68 9.56
N PRO A 77 3.66 -23.01 9.32
CA PRO A 77 4.68 -23.62 8.46
C PRO A 77 4.51 -23.32 6.96
N GLN A 78 3.36 -22.77 6.55
CA GLN A 78 3.09 -22.38 5.17
C GLN A 78 3.20 -20.86 4.95
N VAL A 79 3.60 -20.11 5.98
CA VAL A 79 3.72 -18.65 5.90
C VAL A 79 4.89 -18.29 5.00
N LEU A 80 4.58 -17.70 3.85
CA LEU A 80 5.57 -17.05 2.99
C LEU A 80 6.06 -15.75 3.64
N LEU A 81 5.14 -14.93 4.14
CA LEU A 81 5.45 -13.75 4.95
C LEU A 81 4.22 -13.32 5.76
N ALA A 82 4.48 -12.65 6.88
CA ALA A 82 3.48 -12.04 7.74
C ALA A 82 3.89 -10.63 8.13
N SER A 83 2.93 -9.77 8.43
CA SER A 83 3.19 -8.43 8.94
C SER A 83 2.10 -7.99 9.92
N GLU A 84 2.50 -7.20 10.92
CA GLU A 84 1.63 -6.49 11.86
C GLU A 84 1.49 -4.99 11.48
N ASP A 85 1.97 -4.61 10.30
CA ASP A 85 1.82 -3.30 9.68
C ASP A 85 1.27 -3.48 8.26
N VAL A 86 -0.06 -3.66 8.13
CA VAL A 86 -0.72 -3.83 6.82
C VAL A 86 -1.84 -2.82 6.57
N LEU A 87 -2.17 -2.64 5.29
CA LEU A 87 -3.32 -1.85 4.84
C LEU A 87 -4.16 -2.65 3.84
N GLY A 88 -5.44 -2.30 3.80
CA GLY A 88 -6.48 -3.04 3.10
C GLY A 88 -7.22 -3.98 4.05
N ASN A 89 -8.18 -4.72 3.50
CA ASN A 89 -8.93 -5.72 4.24
C ASN A 89 -9.43 -6.78 3.26
N GLY A 90 -9.43 -8.05 3.65
CA GLY A 90 -9.99 -9.14 2.84
C GLY A 90 -9.10 -10.36 2.70
N ALA A 91 -9.59 -11.32 1.92
CA ALA A 91 -8.89 -12.57 1.62
C ALA A 91 -8.80 -12.76 0.10
N MET A 92 -7.66 -13.23 -0.38
CA MET A 92 -7.38 -13.47 -1.79
C MET A 92 -6.72 -14.85 -1.96
N ASN A 93 -7.16 -15.62 -2.94
CA ASN A 93 -6.69 -17.00 -3.19
C ASN A 93 -6.42 -17.28 -4.68
N ASN A 94 -6.23 -16.23 -5.48
CA ASN A 94 -6.10 -16.28 -6.93
C ASN A 94 -4.77 -15.67 -7.44
N ILE A 95 -3.79 -15.47 -6.54
CA ILE A 95 -2.50 -14.86 -6.89
C ILE A 95 -1.47 -15.97 -7.12
N SER A 96 -1.16 -16.26 -8.39
CA SER A 96 -0.13 -17.24 -8.78
C SER A 96 1.13 -16.60 -9.35
N ASN A 97 1.18 -15.28 -9.51
CA ASN A 97 2.36 -14.57 -9.99
C ASN A 97 3.00 -13.84 -8.83
N VAL A 98 4.30 -14.01 -8.65
CA VAL A 98 5.10 -13.25 -7.68
C VAL A 98 6.24 -12.58 -8.41
N VAL A 99 6.35 -11.27 -8.24
CA VAL A 99 7.39 -10.41 -8.80
C VAL A 99 8.16 -9.85 -7.62
N TYR A 100 9.48 -10.05 -7.58
CA TYR A 100 10.29 -9.62 -6.46
C TYR A 100 11.68 -9.16 -6.86
N LEU A 101 12.28 -8.29 -6.04
CA LEU A 101 13.68 -7.90 -6.20
C LEU A 101 14.61 -9.01 -5.71
N LYS A 102 15.64 -9.32 -6.50
CA LYS A 102 16.62 -10.38 -6.22
C LYS A 102 17.60 -10.01 -5.11
N ARG A 103 17.85 -8.73 -4.89
CA ARG A 103 18.79 -8.24 -3.87
C ARG A 103 18.32 -6.92 -3.26
N ALA A 104 18.73 -6.72 -2.03
CA ALA A 104 18.71 -5.45 -1.34
C ALA A 104 19.93 -4.59 -1.73
N GLY A 105 19.81 -3.27 -1.61
CA GLY A 105 20.88 -2.31 -1.86
C GLY A 105 21.09 -2.05 -3.36
N PHE A 106 20.87 -0.81 -3.76
CA PHE A 106 21.02 -0.36 -5.13
C PHE A 106 21.36 1.14 -5.15
N ASP A 107 22.13 1.57 -6.14
CA ASP A 107 22.38 2.99 -6.36
C ASP A 107 21.20 3.68 -7.07
N GLU A 108 21.29 5.00 -7.26
CA GLU A 108 20.25 5.79 -7.95
C GLU A 108 19.98 5.28 -9.37
N LYS A 109 21.02 4.96 -10.14
CA LYS A 109 20.87 4.48 -11.52
C LYS A 109 20.18 3.12 -11.53
N GLU A 110 20.61 2.23 -10.64
CA GLU A 110 20.01 0.91 -10.46
C GLU A 110 18.54 1.02 -10.04
N SER A 111 18.19 1.98 -9.19
CA SER A 111 16.79 2.24 -8.78
C SER A 111 15.88 2.58 -9.97
N HIS A 112 16.37 3.42 -10.89
CA HIS A 112 15.63 3.75 -12.12
C HIS A 112 15.56 2.58 -13.10
N LEU A 113 16.62 1.76 -13.18
CA LEU A 113 16.59 0.53 -13.97
C LEU A 113 15.57 -0.46 -13.40
N ILE A 114 15.50 -0.61 -12.08
CA ILE A 114 14.49 -1.46 -11.42
C ILE A 114 13.08 -0.98 -11.76
N ALA A 115 12.80 0.33 -11.73
CA ALA A 115 11.51 0.87 -12.11
C ALA A 115 11.13 0.48 -13.55
N SER A 116 12.09 0.52 -14.47
CA SER A 116 11.91 0.14 -15.88
C SER A 116 11.69 -1.37 -16.03
N GLU A 117 12.40 -2.20 -15.27
CA GLU A 117 12.21 -3.66 -15.26
C GLU A 117 10.83 -4.06 -14.73
N LEU A 118 10.36 -3.39 -13.67
CA LEU A 118 9.03 -3.58 -13.10
C LEU A 118 7.94 -3.21 -14.11
N GLU A 119 8.08 -2.08 -14.81
CA GLU A 119 7.14 -1.63 -15.84
C GLU A 119 6.93 -2.70 -16.93
N VAL A 120 8.03 -3.27 -17.44
CA VAL A 120 7.96 -4.28 -18.50
C VAL A 120 7.23 -5.54 -18.02
N ILE A 121 7.46 -5.97 -16.77
CA ILE A 121 6.78 -7.12 -16.18
C ILE A 121 5.30 -6.80 -15.94
N ASN A 122 5.00 -5.64 -15.37
CA ASN A 122 3.64 -5.17 -15.12
C ASN A 122 2.82 -5.12 -16.41
N HIS A 123 3.35 -4.53 -17.48
CA HIS A 123 2.65 -4.44 -18.77
C HIS A 123 2.27 -5.83 -19.31
N SER A 124 3.18 -6.81 -19.20
CA SER A 124 2.90 -8.20 -19.59
C SER A 124 1.79 -8.83 -18.74
N LEU A 125 1.84 -8.66 -17.42
CA LEU A 125 0.87 -9.24 -16.49
C LEU A 125 -0.51 -8.59 -16.62
N VAL A 126 -0.57 -7.27 -16.79
CA VAL A 126 -1.81 -6.54 -17.05
C VAL A 126 -2.45 -6.99 -18.37
N ALA A 127 -1.65 -7.15 -19.43
CA ALA A 127 -2.14 -7.65 -20.72
C ALA A 127 -2.68 -9.09 -20.64
N GLU A 128 -2.11 -9.91 -19.75
CA GLU A 128 -2.59 -11.28 -19.45
C GLU A 128 -3.80 -11.30 -18.50
N GLY A 129 -4.23 -10.15 -17.96
CA GLY A 129 -5.25 -10.09 -16.90
C GLY A 129 -4.80 -10.77 -15.60
N ALA A 130 -3.50 -10.92 -15.41
CA ALA A 130 -2.89 -11.70 -14.34
C ALA A 130 -2.50 -10.80 -13.15
N GLN A 131 -3.22 -10.97 -12.04
CA GLN A 131 -2.86 -10.35 -10.77
C GLN A 131 -1.58 -10.95 -10.19
N TYR A 132 -0.81 -10.13 -9.48
CA TYR A 132 0.46 -10.56 -8.89
C TYR A 132 0.74 -9.95 -7.51
N LEU A 133 1.58 -10.64 -6.75
CA LEU A 133 2.25 -10.15 -5.56
C LEU A 133 3.55 -9.45 -5.97
N LEU A 134 3.76 -8.22 -5.54
CA LEU A 134 5.00 -7.46 -5.71
C LEU A 134 5.75 -7.38 -4.37
N ILE A 135 7.01 -7.80 -4.33
CA ILE A 135 7.88 -7.68 -3.15
C ILE A 135 9.09 -6.83 -3.51
N VAL A 136 9.30 -5.74 -2.80
CA VAL A 136 10.42 -4.83 -3.03
C VAL A 136 11.18 -4.50 -1.75
N PHE A 137 12.40 -4.00 -1.91
CA PHE A 137 13.17 -3.42 -0.83
C PHE A 137 13.04 -1.90 -0.88
N GLY A 138 12.72 -1.27 0.26
CA GLY A 138 12.53 0.19 0.35
C GLY A 138 11.17 0.69 -0.15
N ARG A 139 11.07 2.01 -0.34
CA ARG A 139 9.82 2.71 -0.73
C ARG A 139 9.54 2.63 -2.22
N LEU A 140 8.29 2.36 -2.60
CA LEU A 140 7.79 2.61 -3.95
C LEU A 140 7.30 4.05 -4.08
N GLY A 141 7.51 4.63 -5.26
CA GLY A 141 7.06 5.98 -5.57
C GLY A 141 7.79 7.07 -4.78
N THR A 142 8.99 6.79 -4.31
CA THR A 142 9.84 7.77 -3.61
C THR A 142 10.57 8.69 -4.58
N THR A 143 10.81 9.93 -4.16
CA THR A 143 11.74 10.87 -4.83
C THR A 143 13.17 10.76 -4.32
N ASP A 144 13.42 9.85 -3.36
CA ASP A 144 14.74 9.57 -2.78
C ASP A 144 15.21 8.16 -3.21
N PRO A 145 15.83 8.00 -4.40
CA PRO A 145 16.21 6.69 -4.96
C PRO A 145 17.11 5.84 -4.07
N PRO A 146 18.08 6.38 -3.32
CA PRO A 146 18.88 5.55 -2.40
C PRO A 146 18.04 4.80 -1.35
N PHE A 147 16.79 5.23 -1.13
CA PHE A 147 15.87 4.67 -0.14
C PHE A 147 14.62 4.05 -0.76
N GLY A 148 14.65 3.72 -2.06
CA GLY A 148 13.54 3.01 -2.69
C GLY A 148 13.53 3.10 -4.22
N ILE A 149 12.43 2.68 -4.80
CA ILE A 149 12.26 2.65 -6.25
C ILE A 149 11.33 3.78 -6.68
N PRO A 150 11.78 4.70 -7.55
CA PRO A 150 10.99 5.83 -8.03
C PRO A 150 10.00 5.39 -9.13
N VAL A 151 9.10 4.46 -8.80
CA VAL A 151 8.04 4.02 -9.72
C VAL A 151 6.87 5.00 -9.74
N ASN A 152 6.29 5.19 -10.91
CA ASN A 152 4.94 5.72 -11.05
C ASN A 152 3.91 4.60 -10.87
N TRP A 153 2.68 4.95 -10.45
CA TRP A 153 1.60 3.97 -10.26
C TRP A 153 1.36 3.07 -11.47
N TRP A 154 1.34 3.65 -12.68
CA TRP A 154 1.09 2.91 -13.91
C TRP A 154 2.17 1.85 -14.23
N GLN A 155 3.35 1.95 -13.64
CA GLN A 155 4.44 0.97 -13.80
C GLN A 155 4.23 -0.29 -12.95
N ILE A 156 3.33 -0.26 -11.97
CA ILE A 156 3.06 -1.40 -11.07
C ILE A 156 1.55 -1.66 -10.85
N SER A 157 0.71 -1.08 -11.69
CA SER A 157 -0.75 -1.01 -11.52
C SER A 157 -1.48 -2.36 -11.51
N GLY A 158 -0.84 -3.44 -12.00
CA GLY A 158 -1.39 -4.79 -11.97
C GLY A 158 -1.14 -5.52 -10.64
N ALA A 159 -0.33 -4.97 -9.74
CA ALA A 159 -0.06 -5.57 -8.44
C ALA A 159 -1.36 -5.61 -7.62
N LYS A 160 -1.70 -6.78 -7.09
CA LYS A 160 -2.86 -6.95 -6.20
C LYS A 160 -2.46 -6.94 -4.73
N VAL A 161 -1.21 -7.31 -4.45
CA VAL A 161 -0.57 -7.19 -3.14
C VAL A 161 0.82 -6.63 -3.33
N ILE A 162 1.21 -5.67 -2.49
CA ILE A 162 2.52 -5.04 -2.46
C ILE A 162 3.13 -5.26 -1.07
N VAL A 163 4.40 -5.65 -1.04
CA VAL A 163 5.20 -5.81 0.17
C VAL A 163 6.43 -4.92 0.04
N GLU A 164 6.56 -3.97 0.96
CA GLU A 164 7.78 -3.20 1.14
C GLU A 164 8.59 -3.76 2.29
N ALA A 165 9.70 -4.42 1.98
CA ALA A 165 10.66 -4.88 2.97
C ALA A 165 11.68 -3.76 3.25
N SER A 166 11.79 -3.34 4.50
CA SER A 166 12.79 -2.36 4.90
C SER A 166 14.18 -3.01 5.03
N LEU A 167 15.23 -2.21 4.90
CA LEU A 167 16.63 -2.61 5.14
C LEU A 167 17.13 -2.05 6.48
N PRO A 168 18.20 -2.59 7.09
CA PRO A 168 18.76 -2.07 8.34
C PRO A 168 19.06 -0.56 8.31
N GLU A 169 19.51 -0.07 7.16
CA GLU A 169 19.85 1.33 6.91
C GLU A 169 18.62 2.21 6.60
N MET A 170 17.41 1.61 6.62
CA MET A 170 16.19 2.21 6.12
C MET A 170 15.03 1.96 7.09
N ASN A 171 14.70 2.96 7.91
CA ASN A 171 13.46 2.93 8.68
C ASN A 171 12.39 3.74 7.95
N VAL A 172 11.68 3.05 7.07
CA VAL A 172 10.66 3.65 6.20
C VAL A 172 9.31 3.58 6.90
N GLU A 173 8.72 4.72 7.22
CA GLU A 173 7.31 4.79 7.61
C GLU A 173 6.39 4.71 6.37
N LEU A 174 5.14 4.29 6.54
CA LEU A 174 4.14 4.32 5.47
C LEU A 174 3.86 5.78 5.07
N SER A 175 4.14 6.17 3.81
CA SER A 175 3.83 7.52 3.32
C SER A 175 2.34 7.61 2.96
N GLN A 176 1.50 7.92 3.95
CA GLN A 176 0.04 7.91 3.77
C GLN A 176 -0.51 9.10 2.95
N GLY A 177 0.32 10.10 2.61
CA GLY A 177 -0.13 11.33 1.94
C GLY A 177 0.32 11.49 0.49
N SER A 178 0.84 10.44 -0.14
CA SER A 178 1.32 10.54 -1.53
C SER A 178 0.24 10.15 -2.54
N HIS A 179 0.28 10.73 -3.75
CA HIS A 179 -0.60 10.31 -4.85
C HIS A 179 -0.48 8.81 -5.15
N PHE A 180 0.70 8.23 -4.93
CA PHE A 180 0.93 6.80 -4.99
C PHE A 180 0.04 6.04 -3.99
N PHE A 181 0.00 6.49 -2.74
CA PHE A 181 -0.78 5.87 -1.67
C PHE A 181 -2.28 5.91 -1.93
N HIS A 182 -2.80 7.03 -2.44
CA HIS A 182 -4.22 7.10 -2.83
C HIS A 182 -4.58 6.08 -3.92
N ASN A 183 -3.65 5.75 -4.83
CA ASN A 183 -3.88 4.71 -5.83
C ASN A 183 -3.90 3.31 -5.23
N VAL A 184 -3.04 3.04 -4.23
CA VAL A 184 -3.04 1.77 -3.49
C VAL A 184 -4.40 1.54 -2.81
N ILE A 185 -4.91 2.55 -2.10
CA ILE A 185 -6.21 2.47 -1.42
C ILE A 185 -7.35 2.30 -2.42
N SER A 186 -7.44 3.19 -3.42
CA SER A 186 -8.54 3.19 -4.38
C SER A 186 -8.58 1.93 -5.25
N SER A 187 -7.43 1.32 -5.53
CA SER A 187 -7.32 0.09 -6.32
C SER A 187 -7.49 -1.20 -5.48
N GLN A 188 -7.80 -1.06 -4.19
CA GLN A 188 -7.95 -2.16 -3.24
C GLN A 188 -6.74 -3.11 -3.26
N VAL A 189 -5.54 -2.54 -3.29
CA VAL A 189 -4.30 -3.31 -3.21
C VAL A 189 -3.99 -3.60 -1.75
N GLY A 190 -3.71 -4.87 -1.45
CA GLY A 190 -3.20 -5.26 -0.14
C GLY A 190 -1.78 -4.73 0.04
N TYR A 191 -1.51 -4.02 1.12
CA TYR A 191 -0.20 -3.42 1.35
C TYR A 191 0.42 -3.93 2.63
N PHE A 192 1.65 -4.41 2.56
CA PHE A 192 2.39 -4.98 3.68
C PHE A 192 3.68 -4.19 3.88
N SER A 193 3.89 -3.65 5.08
CA SER A 193 5.19 -3.13 5.48
C SER A 193 5.91 -4.20 6.30
N LEU A 194 7.10 -4.62 5.87
CA LEU A 194 7.90 -5.61 6.58
C LEU A 194 9.20 -4.99 7.06
N LYS A 195 9.26 -4.68 8.35
CA LYS A 195 10.43 -4.05 8.96
C LYS A 195 11.58 -5.06 9.12
N HIS A 196 12.82 -4.61 9.01
CA HIS A 196 14.01 -5.49 9.09
C HIS A 196 14.20 -6.08 10.49
N PHE A 197 13.69 -5.38 11.51
CA PHE A 197 13.63 -5.81 12.90
C PHE A 197 12.31 -6.51 13.25
N SER A 198 11.44 -6.76 12.27
CA SER A 198 10.22 -7.55 12.49
C SER A 198 10.57 -8.97 12.93
N LYS A 199 9.71 -9.55 13.77
CA LYS A 199 9.77 -10.98 14.10
C LYS A 199 9.51 -11.85 12.87
N HIS A 200 8.69 -11.34 11.94
CA HIS A 200 8.33 -12.04 10.71
C HIS A 200 9.34 -11.75 9.61
N LYS A 201 9.59 -12.77 8.78
CA LYS A 201 10.50 -12.70 7.64
C LYS A 201 9.81 -13.25 6.40
N ILE A 202 10.40 -12.94 5.26
CA ILE A 202 10.04 -13.58 3.99
C ILE A 202 10.79 -14.91 3.91
N ASP A 203 10.08 -15.98 3.57
CA ASP A 203 10.68 -17.28 3.25
C ASP A 203 11.38 -17.22 1.87
N TRP A 204 12.59 -16.66 1.87
CA TRP A 204 13.43 -16.57 0.68
C TRP A 204 13.90 -17.93 0.18
N GLU A 205 14.00 -18.93 1.06
CA GLU A 205 14.40 -20.28 0.68
C GLU A 205 13.32 -20.90 -0.21
N TRP A 206 12.08 -20.86 0.23
CA TRP A 206 10.93 -21.31 -0.55
C TRP A 206 10.78 -20.51 -1.85
N MET A 207 10.89 -19.17 -1.80
CA MET A 207 10.79 -18.30 -2.99
C MET A 207 11.82 -18.64 -4.05
N ASN A 208 13.07 -18.90 -3.66
CA ASN A 208 14.15 -19.15 -4.60
C ASN A 208 14.04 -20.50 -5.31
N GLN A 209 13.34 -21.46 -4.72
CA GLN A 209 13.06 -22.79 -5.29
C GLN A 209 11.94 -22.78 -6.36
N GLN A 210 11.18 -21.69 -6.48
CA GLN A 210 10.06 -21.61 -7.43
C GLN A 210 10.53 -21.46 -8.89
N PRO A 211 9.76 -22.00 -9.86
CA PRO A 211 10.11 -21.89 -11.28
C PRO A 211 10.01 -20.45 -11.77
N THR A 212 11.12 -19.97 -12.33
CA THR A 212 11.23 -18.63 -12.93
C THR A 212 10.47 -18.58 -14.25
N LYS A 213 9.52 -17.64 -14.39
CA LYS A 213 8.86 -17.32 -15.67
C LYS A 213 9.67 -16.27 -16.44
N LYS A 214 10.18 -15.25 -15.75
CA LYS A 214 11.02 -14.20 -16.33
C LYS A 214 12.01 -13.69 -15.29
N GLU A 215 13.20 -13.32 -15.75
CA GLU A 215 14.24 -12.80 -14.87
C GLU A 215 15.06 -11.73 -15.60
N SER A 216 15.35 -10.66 -14.89
CA SER A 216 16.21 -9.55 -15.29
C SER A 216 17.35 -9.42 -14.26
N PRO A 217 18.30 -8.49 -14.46
CA PRO A 217 19.36 -8.24 -13.48
C PRO A 217 18.85 -8.04 -12.05
N PHE A 218 17.77 -7.28 -11.84
CA PHE A 218 17.28 -6.95 -10.50
C PHE A 218 15.96 -7.62 -10.12
N VAL A 219 15.09 -7.92 -11.09
CA VAL A 219 13.74 -8.43 -10.83
C VAL A 219 13.60 -9.88 -11.25
N ARG A 220 12.92 -10.68 -10.43
CA ARG A 220 12.52 -12.05 -10.75
C ARG A 220 11.01 -12.18 -10.69
N HIS A 221 10.44 -12.80 -11.73
CA HIS A 221 9.03 -13.17 -11.82
C HIS A 221 8.91 -14.68 -11.80
N VAL A 222 8.24 -15.21 -10.78
CA VAL A 222 7.90 -16.62 -10.65
C VAL A 222 6.41 -16.84 -10.85
N LYS A 223 6.07 -17.98 -11.47
CA LYS A 223 4.68 -18.43 -11.60
C LYS A 223 4.49 -19.69 -10.76
N LEU A 224 3.69 -19.58 -9.73
CA LEU A 224 3.40 -20.65 -8.80
C LEU A 224 2.44 -21.66 -9.41
N THR A 225 2.58 -22.93 -9.03
CA THR A 225 1.66 -24.01 -9.39
C THR A 225 0.35 -23.92 -8.61
N SER A 226 0.44 -23.55 -7.32
CA SER A 226 -0.70 -23.27 -6.44
C SER A 226 -0.75 -21.77 -6.13
N PRO A 227 -1.93 -21.13 -6.16
CA PRO A 227 -2.04 -19.72 -5.81
C PRO A 227 -1.74 -19.49 -4.33
N LEU A 228 -1.21 -18.31 -4.01
CA LEU A 228 -1.04 -17.83 -2.64
C LEU A 228 -2.39 -17.61 -1.98
N GLN A 229 -2.41 -17.82 -0.66
CA GLN A 229 -3.50 -17.43 0.21
C GLN A 229 -3.10 -16.17 0.96
N VAL A 230 -3.77 -15.05 0.70
CA VAL A 230 -3.53 -13.78 1.38
C VAL A 230 -4.70 -13.48 2.27
N LYS A 231 -4.42 -13.13 3.53
CA LYS A 231 -5.41 -12.60 4.48
C LYS A 231 -4.91 -11.27 5.02
N ILE A 232 -5.79 -10.29 5.06
CA ILE A 232 -5.51 -8.94 5.56
C ILE A 232 -6.65 -8.58 6.51
N ASP A 233 -6.31 -8.50 7.79
CA ASP A 233 -7.15 -7.97 8.87
C ASP A 233 -6.76 -6.51 9.09
N GLY A 234 -7.46 -5.63 8.38
CA GLY A 234 -7.23 -4.18 8.47
C GLY A 234 -7.66 -3.59 9.81
N ALA A 235 -8.48 -4.30 10.60
CA ALA A 235 -8.94 -3.82 11.91
C ALA A 235 -7.83 -3.94 12.98
N HIS A 236 -7.01 -5.00 12.90
CA HIS A 236 -5.89 -5.21 13.80
C HIS A 236 -4.52 -4.91 13.18
N GLY A 237 -4.48 -4.48 11.92
CA GLY A 237 -3.24 -4.20 11.19
C GLY A 237 -2.43 -5.47 10.89
N ARG A 238 -3.04 -6.66 10.88
CA ARG A 238 -2.33 -7.93 10.67
C ARG A 238 -2.61 -8.51 9.31
N GLY A 239 -1.59 -9.07 8.67
CA GLY A 239 -1.75 -9.79 7.43
C GLY A 239 -0.79 -10.95 7.32
N VAL A 240 -1.20 -11.97 6.58
CA VAL A 240 -0.41 -13.16 6.28
C VAL A 240 -0.57 -13.55 4.82
N ILE A 241 0.53 -13.95 4.21
CA ILE A 241 0.59 -14.56 2.90
C ILE A 241 1.13 -15.97 3.10
N CYS A 242 0.34 -16.97 2.72
CA CYS A 242 0.74 -18.37 2.77
C CYS A 242 0.91 -18.93 1.36
N HIS A 243 1.90 -19.79 1.19
CA HIS A 243 1.98 -20.63 0.00
C HIS A 243 1.05 -21.84 0.14
N GLY A 244 0.58 -22.36 -1.00
CA GLY A 244 -0.25 -23.57 -1.07
C GLY A 244 0.54 -24.86 -0.89
#